data_AF-A0A1G1HD32-F1
#
_entry.id   AF-A0A1G1HD32-F1
#
_cell.length_a   1.000
_cell.length_b   1.000
_cell.length_c   1.000
_cell.angle_alpha   90.00
_cell.angle_beta   90.00
_cell.angle_gamma   90.00
#
_symmetry.space_group_name_H-M   'P 1'
#
loop_
_entity.id
_entity.type
_entity.pdbx_description
1 polymer ?
#
loop_
_entity_poly.entity_id
_entity_poly.type
_entity_poly.pdbx_seq_one_letter_code
_entity_poly.pdbx_strand_id
1 'polypeptide(L)' 'MRLDPGQIEVLDDAMADVLRGKLPSQRIQIGFDIWTSAHNMLMVHIRKTHPDWDEKKVGQEVARRLLHGAI' A
#
# COMPACT_ATOMS: atom_id res chain seq x y z
N MET A 1 4.51 22.29 -12.25
CA MET A 1 4.15 21.66 -10.97
C MET A 1 3.43 22.73 -10.15
N ARG A 2 2.11 22.59 -9.92
CA ARG A 2 1.33 23.55 -9.11
C ARG A 2 1.33 23.06 -7.67
N LEU A 3 1.58 23.96 -6.71
CA LEU A 3 1.64 23.69 -5.26
C LEU A 3 0.64 24.63 -4.56
N ASP A 4 -0.65 24.49 -4.90
CA ASP A 4 -1.71 25.28 -4.27
C ASP A 4 -2.62 24.38 -3.40
N PRO A 5 -3.38 24.94 -2.43
CA PRO A 5 -4.23 24.16 -1.51
C PRO A 5 -5.29 23.28 -2.18
N GLY A 6 -5.50 23.39 -3.50
CA GLY A 6 -6.33 22.45 -4.28
C GLY A 6 -5.63 21.12 -4.58
N GLN A 7 -4.35 20.96 -4.22
CA GLN A 7 -3.63 19.70 -4.31
C GLN A 7 -3.87 18.87 -3.05
N ILE A 8 -4.70 17.85 -3.18
CA ILE A 8 -5.22 16.95 -2.12
C ILE A 8 -4.08 16.17 -1.38
N GLU A 9 -2.82 16.39 -1.74
CA GLU A 9 -1.66 15.60 -1.31
C GLU A 9 -0.79 16.31 -0.25
N VAL A 10 -1.10 17.55 0.13
CA VAL A 10 -0.40 18.22 1.23
C VAL A 10 -1.08 17.85 2.55
N LEU A 11 -0.33 17.16 3.42
CA LEU A 11 -0.81 16.80 4.76
C LEU A 11 -1.02 18.07 5.59
N ASP A 12 -2.17 18.15 6.28
CA ASP A 12 -2.42 19.22 7.25
C ASP A 12 -1.32 19.28 8.32
N ASP A 13 -0.90 20.48 8.70
CA ASP A 13 0.23 20.69 9.62
C ASP A 13 0.00 20.03 10.98
N ALA A 14 -1.23 20.06 11.50
CA ALA A 14 -1.55 19.42 12.78
C ALA A 14 -1.42 17.90 12.68
N MET A 15 -1.82 17.31 11.54
CA MET A 15 -1.63 15.88 11.32
C MET A 15 -0.15 15.54 11.10
N ALA A 16 0.63 16.41 10.45
CA ALA A 16 2.06 16.23 10.32
C ALA A 16 2.76 16.16 11.68
N ASP A 17 2.36 17.00 12.64
CA ASP A 17 2.88 16.96 14.01
C ASP A 17 2.52 15.67 14.74
N VAL A 18 1.28 15.18 14.57
CA VAL A 18 0.87 13.85 15.10
C VAL A 18 1.75 12.74 14.53
N LEU A 19 2.04 12.75 13.23
CA LEU A 19 2.91 11.75 12.61
C LEU A 19 4.37 11.89 13.07
N ARG A 20 4.87 13.12 13.28
CA ARG A 20 6.22 13.38 13.81
C ARG A 20 6.37 12.83 15.23
N GLY A 21 5.32 12.88 16.05
CA GLY A 21 5.31 12.34 17.42
C GLY A 21 5.34 10.81 17.53
N LYS A 22 5.20 10.05 16.43
CA LYS A 22 5.20 8.58 16.48
C LYS A 22 6.56 8.01 16.87
N LEU A 23 6.51 7.00 17.74
CA LEU A 23 7.67 6.19 18.12
C LEU A 23 8.28 5.48 16.90
N PRO A 24 9.59 5.18 16.90
CA PRO A 24 10.23 4.44 15.81
C PRO A 24 9.51 3.12 15.45
N SER A 25 9.07 2.36 16.46
CA SER A 25 8.32 1.12 16.25
C SER A 25 6.97 1.33 15.55
N GLN A 26 6.25 2.41 15.89
CA GLN A 26 4.98 2.75 15.26
C GLN A 26 5.16 3.18 13.80
N ARG A 27 6.26 3.85 13.47
CA ARG A 27 6.60 4.22 12.09
C ARG A 27 6.89 2.98 11.24
N ILE A 28 7.59 2.00 11.79
CA ILE A 28 7.82 0.70 11.12
C ILE A 28 6.50 -0.05 10.94
N GLN A 29 5.65 -0.06 11.97
CA GLN A 29 4.34 -0.71 11.90
C GLN A 29 3.48 -0.17 10.75
N ILE A 30 3.48 1.16 10.54
CA ILE A 30 2.79 1.77 9.39
C ILE A 30 3.29 1.18 8.06
N GLY A 31 4.59 0.95 7.92
CA GLY A 31 5.14 0.29 6.73
C GLY A 31 4.61 -1.13 6.52
N PHE A 32 4.53 -1.93 7.58
CA PHE A 32 3.95 -3.28 7.52
C PHE A 32 2.45 -3.26 7.22
N ASP A 33 1.72 -2.29 7.77
CA ASP A 33 0.29 -2.13 7.53
C ASP A 33 0.02 -1.75 6.06
N ILE A 34 0.85 -0.86 5.48
CA ILE A 34 0.79 -0.50 4.06
C ILE A 34 1.02 -1.74 3.19
N TRP A 35 2.04 -2.55 3.50
CA TRP A 35 2.32 -3.78 2.75
C TRP A 35 1.14 -4.76 2.82
N THR A 36 0.59 -5.00 4.01
CA THR A 36 -0.53 -5.91 4.23
C THR A 36 -1.78 -5.44 3.49
N SER A 37 -2.06 -4.14 3.53
CA SER A 37 -3.18 -3.53 2.83
C SER A 37 -3.04 -3.70 1.31
N ALA A 38 -1.89 -3.36 0.75
CA ALA A 38 -1.61 -3.51 -0.69
C ALA A 38 -1.72 -4.98 -1.13
N HIS A 39 -1.16 -5.91 -0.36
CA HIS A 39 -1.28 -7.35 -0.62
C HIS A 39 -2.75 -7.79 -0.69
N ASN A 40 -3.56 -7.43 0.31
CA ASN A 40 -4.97 -7.82 0.36
C ASN A 40 -5.79 -7.22 -0.79
N MET A 41 -5.55 -5.94 -1.11
CA MET A 41 -6.19 -5.28 -2.26
C MET A 41 -5.86 -6.00 -3.56
N LEU A 42 -4.59 -6.36 -3.78
CA LEU A 42 -4.16 -7.07 -4.99
C LEU A 42 -4.75 -8.48 -5.05
N MET A 43 -4.74 -9.24 -3.95
CA MET A 43 -5.36 -10.58 -3.88
C MET A 43 -6.83 -10.53 -4.31
N VAL A 44 -7.61 -9.61 -3.72
CA VAL A 44 -9.04 -9.45 -4.04
C VAL A 44 -9.24 -9.04 -5.49
N HIS A 45 -8.49 -8.04 -5.96
CA HIS A 45 -8.60 -7.54 -7.32
C HIS A 45 -8.25 -8.61 -8.37
N ILE A 46 -7.16 -9.36 -8.17
CA ILE A 46 -6.70 -10.38 -9.11
C ILE A 46 -7.66 -11.56 -9.14
N ARG A 47 -8.12 -12.05 -7.98
CA ARG A 47 -9.16 -13.11 -7.92
C ARG A 47 -10.43 -12.72 -8.70
N LYS A 48 -10.87 -11.47 -8.53
CA LYS A 48 -12.07 -10.96 -9.22
C LYS A 48 -11.86 -10.82 -10.73
N THR A 49 -10.65 -10.42 -11.14
CA THR A 49 -10.33 -10.16 -12.56
C THR A 49 -10.02 -11.46 -13.32
N HIS A 50 -9.51 -12.48 -12.63
CA HIS A 50 -9.15 -13.78 -13.18
C HIS A 50 -9.83 -14.92 -12.39
N PRO A 51 -11.17 -15.07 -12.54
CA PRO A 51 -11.92 -16.08 -11.79
C PRO A 51 -11.58 -17.53 -12.18
N ASP A 52 -10.91 -17.71 -13.32
CA ASP A 52 -10.39 -18.99 -13.82
C ASP A 52 -9.03 -19.39 -13.23
N TRP A 53 -8.37 -18.49 -12.50
CA TRP A 53 -7.07 -18.77 -11.89
C TRP A 53 -7.20 -19.48 -10.55
N ASP A 54 -6.28 -20.42 -10.32
CA ASP A 54 -6.11 -21.01 -8.99
C ASP A 54 -5.40 -20.06 -8.02
N GLU A 55 -5.49 -20.34 -6.73
CA GLU A 55 -4.88 -19.52 -5.68
C GLU A 55 -3.36 -19.39 -5.81
N LYS A 56 -2.70 -20.39 -6.42
CA LYS A 56 -1.26 -20.37 -6.63
C LYS A 56 -0.87 -19.30 -7.67
N LYS A 57 -1.57 -19.26 -8.81
CA LYS A 57 -1.36 -18.24 -9.85
C LYS A 57 -1.66 -16.84 -9.34
N VAL A 58 -2.75 -16.69 -8.56
CA VAL A 58 -3.08 -15.43 -7.90
C VAL A 58 -1.93 -14.98 -6.99
N GLY A 59 -1.45 -15.86 -6.10
CA GLY A 59 -0.37 -15.53 -5.17
C GLY A 59 0.94 -15.17 -5.88
N GLN A 60 1.30 -15.88 -6.96
CA GLN A 60 2.47 -15.57 -7.78
C GLN A 60 2.37 -14.17 -8.41
N GLU A 61 1.22 -13.82 -8.96
CA GLU A 61 1.02 -12.51 -9.57
C GLU A 61 1.01 -11.37 -8.53
N VAL A 62 0.42 -11.59 -7.36
CA VAL A 62 0.46 -10.63 -6.24
C VAL A 62 1.89 -10.39 -5.80
N ALA A 63 2.66 -11.47 -5.58
CA ALA A 63 4.06 -11.36 -5.23
C ALA A 63 4.83 -10.59 -6.31
N ARG A 64 4.62 -10.93 -7.60
CA ARG A 64 5.31 -10.28 -8.72
C ARG A 64 5.07 -8.78 -8.72
N ARG A 65 3.85 -8.32 -8.44
CA ARG A 65 3.50 -6.89 -8.38
C ARG A 65 4.08 -6.20 -7.15
N LEU A 66 4.03 -6.81 -5.97
CA LEU A 66 4.58 -6.22 -4.74
C LEU A 66 6.11 -6.12 -4.78
N LEU A 67 6.76 -7.11 -5.37
CA LEU A 67 8.22 -7.19 -5.46
C LEU A 67 8.77 -6.54 -6.73
N HIS A 68 7.95 -5.84 -7.52
CA HIS A 68 8.34 -5.24 -8.80
C HIS A 68 9.02 -6.23 -9.76
N GLY A 69 8.64 -7.51 -9.69
CA GLY A 69 9.21 -8.57 -10.53
C GLY A 69 10.55 -9.14 -10.05
N ALA A 70 10.97 -8.89 -8.81
CA ALA A 70 12.19 -9.47 -8.23
C ALA A 70 12.08 -10.97 -7.86
N ILE A 71 11.25 -11.74 -8.59
CA ILE A 71 10.96 -13.17 -8.34
C ILE A 71 11.49 -14.01 -9.50
#